data_AF-A0A2E1WVF0-F1
#
_entry.id   AF-A0A2E1WVF0-F1
#
_cell.length_a   1.000
_cell.length_b   1.000
_cell.length_c   1.000
_cell.angle_alpha   90.00
_cell.angle_beta   90.00
_cell.angle_gamma   90.00
#
_symmetry.space_group_name_H-M   'P 1'
#
loop_
_entity.id
_entity.type
_entity.pdbx_description
1 polymer ?
#
loop_
_entity_poly.entity_id
_entity_poly.type
_entity_poly.pdbx_seq_one_letter_code
_entity_poly.pdbx_strand_id
1 'polypeptide(L)'
;MPGNPGAPGSNRSLITWIDETNSTWNLLVKPFLPEGSFSPPIGTSSVIESGSNRTISGNNLPVDGKIGDWPMTDYPALTAIDRNPGIPTENNFSFTLQLNPTEAATPSCVSLGPIGLTLNGVVFYNAVDGRGNDALAHEIVDVYGGHPARSDYHYHFVPWRLDGVPSLEDGHSGLVGYIRDGFGIYGYKGIGGKELSNDDLDECHGHSHTPIGYHYHATIEYPYTIGCYRGTPI
;
A
#
# COMPACT_ATOMS: atom_id res chain seq x y z
N MET A 1 -10.87 12.43 3.15
CA MET A 1 -11.81 12.20 4.29
C MET A 1 -11.21 12.89 5.50
N PRO A 2 -11.95 13.71 6.28
CA PRO A 2 -11.41 14.24 7.52
C PRO A 2 -11.18 13.06 8.49
N GLY A 3 -9.94 12.89 8.96
CA GLY A 3 -9.62 11.84 9.92
C GLY A 3 -10.23 12.09 11.29
N ASN A 4 -10.18 11.09 12.17
CA ASN A 4 -10.66 11.19 13.55
C ASN A 4 -9.49 11.54 14.49
N PRO A 5 -9.40 12.78 15.02
CA PRO A 5 -8.30 13.16 15.92
C PRO A 5 -8.23 12.34 17.21
N GLY A 6 -9.35 11.72 17.62
CA GLY A 6 -9.43 10.85 18.79
C GLY A 6 -9.06 9.38 18.51
N ALA A 7 -8.74 9.01 17.28
CA ALA A 7 -8.26 7.67 16.96
C ALA A 7 -6.91 7.40 17.66
N PRO A 8 -6.57 6.12 17.95
CA PRO A 8 -5.20 5.74 18.27
C PRO A 8 -4.23 6.18 17.16
N GLY A 9 -2.95 6.27 17.53
CA GLY A 9 -1.89 6.66 16.59
C GLY A 9 -0.68 7.20 17.36
N SER A 10 0.38 7.49 16.62
CA SER A 10 1.70 7.81 17.18
C SER A 10 1.73 9.03 18.08
N ASN A 11 2.70 9.03 18.99
CA ASN A 11 3.08 10.17 19.81
C ASN A 11 3.98 11.11 18.99
N ARG A 12 3.38 12.17 18.44
CA ARG A 12 4.08 13.15 17.60
C ARG A 12 5.29 13.81 18.27
N SER A 13 5.29 13.94 19.61
CA SER A 13 6.43 14.56 20.31
C SER A 13 7.72 13.74 20.25
N LEU A 14 7.64 12.47 19.80
CA LEU A 14 8.78 11.57 19.67
C LEU A 14 9.18 11.34 18.21
N ILE A 15 8.45 11.93 17.26
CA ILE A 15 8.76 11.84 15.84
C ILE A 15 9.80 12.91 15.51
N THR A 16 10.98 12.47 15.09
CA THR A 16 12.13 13.36 14.80
C THR A 16 12.43 13.49 13.30
N TRP A 17 11.74 12.73 12.45
CA TRP A 17 11.97 12.69 11.01
C TRP A 17 10.96 13.49 10.20
N ILE A 18 9.94 14.07 10.84
CA ILE A 18 8.95 14.96 10.21
C ILE A 18 9.33 16.40 10.52
N ASP A 19 9.44 17.21 9.48
CA ASP A 19 9.58 18.66 9.57
C ASP A 19 8.21 19.30 9.28
N GLU A 20 7.47 19.59 10.35
CA GLU A 20 6.15 20.23 10.23
C GLU A 20 6.24 21.65 9.64
N THR A 21 7.39 22.34 9.77
CA THR A 21 7.55 23.70 9.22
C THR A 21 7.62 23.68 7.71
N ASN A 22 8.36 22.71 7.16
CA ASN A 22 8.53 22.55 5.71
C ASN A 22 7.54 21.57 5.08
N SER A 23 6.67 20.93 5.88
CA SER A 23 5.73 19.89 5.42
C SER A 23 6.44 18.75 4.67
N THR A 24 7.62 18.35 5.15
CA THR A 24 8.41 17.26 4.60
C THR A 24 8.73 16.24 5.68
N TRP A 25 9.16 15.04 5.27
CA TRP A 25 9.71 14.05 6.18
C TRP A 25 10.81 13.24 5.50
N ASN A 26 11.71 12.66 6.30
CA ASN A 26 12.89 11.97 5.80
C ASN A 26 12.79 10.45 6.02
N LEU A 27 12.53 9.72 4.94
CA LEU A 27 12.45 8.26 4.93
C LEU A 27 13.74 7.58 5.44
N LEU A 28 14.91 8.16 5.18
CA LEU A 28 16.21 7.55 5.49
C LEU A 28 16.54 7.55 7.00
N VAL A 29 15.88 8.41 7.77
CA VAL A 29 16.07 8.48 9.23
C VAL A 29 14.85 8.01 10.01
N LYS A 30 13.75 7.67 9.32
CA LYS A 30 12.57 7.06 9.93
C LYS A 30 12.92 5.66 10.44
N PRO A 31 12.55 5.29 11.68
CA PRO A 31 12.74 3.95 12.18
C PRO A 31 11.70 2.98 11.60
N PHE A 32 12.11 1.72 11.44
CA PHE A 32 11.29 0.61 10.99
C PHE A 32 11.40 -0.54 11.98
N LEU A 33 10.32 -1.30 12.16
CA LEU A 33 10.35 -2.55 12.93
C LEU A 33 11.20 -3.58 12.17
N PRO A 34 12.30 -4.12 12.75
CA PRO A 34 13.13 -5.10 12.06
C PRO A 34 12.43 -6.44 11.89
N GLU A 35 13.06 -7.31 11.09
CA GLU A 35 12.78 -8.75 11.12
C GLU A 35 13.25 -9.36 12.45
N GLY A 36 12.59 -10.40 12.92
CA GLY A 36 12.93 -11.06 14.17
C GLY A 36 12.38 -12.48 14.27
N SER A 37 11.85 -12.84 15.43
CA SER A 37 11.40 -14.20 15.74
C SER A 37 9.94 -14.48 15.36
N PHE A 38 9.14 -13.43 15.12
CA PHE A 38 7.77 -13.57 14.66
C PHE A 38 7.70 -14.33 13.33
N SER A 39 6.90 -15.39 13.31
CA SER A 39 6.78 -16.27 12.16
C SER A 39 5.33 -16.71 12.00
N PRO A 40 4.49 -15.93 11.30
CA PRO A 40 3.13 -16.32 11.01
C PRO A 40 3.09 -17.38 9.87
N PRO A 41 1.93 -18.00 9.60
CA PRO A 41 1.76 -18.84 8.43
C PRO A 41 2.17 -18.13 7.12
N ILE A 42 2.58 -18.91 6.12
CA ILE A 42 2.93 -18.36 4.81
C ILE A 42 1.67 -17.78 4.14
N GLY A 43 1.85 -16.63 3.48
CA GLY A 43 0.80 -15.98 2.72
C GLY A 43 0.25 -16.81 1.56
N THR A 44 -0.98 -16.50 1.17
CA THR A 44 -1.61 -17.03 -0.05
C THR A 44 -2.05 -15.89 -0.94
N SER A 45 -1.98 -16.12 -2.24
CA SER A 45 -2.45 -15.19 -3.26
C SER A 45 -2.99 -15.98 -4.44
N SER A 46 -4.12 -15.54 -5.00
CA SER A 46 -4.73 -16.16 -6.16
C SER A 46 -5.36 -15.09 -7.05
N VAL A 47 -5.22 -15.27 -8.36
CA VAL A 47 -5.93 -14.50 -9.37
C VAL A 47 -6.61 -15.49 -10.29
N ILE A 48 -7.94 -15.43 -10.36
CA ILE A 48 -8.77 -16.31 -11.20
C ILE A 48 -9.59 -15.44 -12.11
N GLU A 49 -9.50 -15.68 -13.42
CA GLU A 49 -10.29 -14.97 -14.43
C GLU A 49 -11.40 -15.88 -14.94
N SER A 50 -12.63 -15.34 -15.00
CA SER A 50 -13.79 -16.06 -15.50
C SER A 50 -14.78 -15.10 -16.14
N GLY A 51 -15.04 -15.31 -17.43
CA GLY A 51 -15.89 -14.41 -18.22
C GLY A 51 -15.31 -12.99 -18.26
N SER A 52 -16.09 -12.01 -17.81
CA SER A 52 -15.69 -10.60 -17.75
C SER A 52 -15.09 -10.18 -16.41
N ASN A 53 -14.83 -11.13 -15.50
CA ASN A 53 -14.40 -10.83 -14.15
C ASN A 53 -13.02 -11.43 -13.84
N ARG A 54 -12.32 -10.77 -12.93
CA ARG A 54 -11.12 -11.23 -12.25
C ARG A 54 -11.39 -11.27 -10.76
N THR A 55 -11.19 -12.42 -10.12
CA THR A 55 -11.19 -12.52 -8.65
C THR A 55 -9.76 -12.59 -8.16
N ILE A 56 -9.34 -11.60 -7.38
CA ILE A 56 -8.07 -11.62 -6.63
C ILE A 56 -8.36 -11.91 -5.15
N SER A 57 -7.62 -12.84 -4.54
CA SER A 57 -7.79 -13.21 -3.14
C SER A 57 -6.48 -13.54 -2.43
N GLY A 58 -6.47 -13.43 -1.10
CA GLY A 58 -5.34 -13.80 -0.24
C GLY A 58 -5.74 -13.85 1.24
N ASN A 59 -4.91 -14.51 2.06
CA ASN A 59 -5.10 -14.63 3.52
C ASN A 59 -4.49 -13.47 4.32
N ASN A 60 -4.15 -12.36 3.64
CA ASN A 60 -3.57 -11.15 4.21
C ASN A 60 -2.22 -11.32 4.92
N LEU A 61 -1.50 -12.38 4.58
CA LEU A 61 -0.10 -12.56 4.92
C LEU A 61 0.70 -12.58 3.62
N PRO A 62 1.97 -12.14 3.65
CA PRO A 62 2.76 -12.03 2.43
C PRO A 62 3.26 -13.40 1.97
N VAL A 63 3.08 -13.73 0.68
CA VAL A 63 3.48 -15.03 0.09
C VAL A 63 4.99 -15.30 0.16
N ASP A 64 5.80 -14.25 0.22
CA ASP A 64 7.26 -14.33 0.38
C ASP A 64 7.69 -14.48 1.85
N GLY A 65 6.73 -14.52 2.79
CA GLY A 65 6.98 -14.61 4.23
C GLY A 65 7.64 -13.38 4.83
N LYS A 66 7.72 -12.27 4.09
CA LYS A 66 8.43 -11.05 4.51
C LYS A 66 7.57 -10.15 5.37
N ILE A 67 7.73 -10.31 6.68
CA ILE A 67 7.01 -9.57 7.73
C ILE A 67 7.94 -9.27 8.93
N GLY A 68 7.73 -8.13 9.58
CA GLY A 68 8.53 -7.70 10.73
C GLY A 68 8.21 -8.46 12.02
N ASP A 69 8.96 -8.16 13.07
CA ASP A 69 8.88 -8.81 14.38
C ASP A 69 7.70 -8.29 15.23
N TRP A 70 6.48 -8.57 14.79
CA TRP A 70 5.25 -8.16 15.46
C TRP A 70 4.90 -9.10 16.65
N PRO A 71 4.28 -8.60 17.74
CA PRO A 71 3.99 -7.20 18.02
C PRO A 71 5.26 -6.43 18.44
N MET A 72 5.23 -5.11 18.31
CA MET A 72 6.38 -4.24 18.62
C MET A 72 6.75 -4.16 20.10
N THR A 73 6.09 -4.91 20.99
CA THR A 73 6.25 -4.80 22.45
C THR A 73 7.67 -5.07 22.94
N ASP A 74 8.45 -5.84 22.18
CA ASP A 74 9.87 -6.11 22.46
C ASP A 74 10.80 -4.97 22.02
N TYR A 75 10.24 -3.90 21.44
CA TYR A 75 10.94 -2.72 20.95
C TYR A 75 10.43 -1.46 21.68
N PRO A 76 10.88 -1.17 22.91
CA PRO A 76 10.34 -0.09 23.73
C PRO A 76 10.44 1.30 23.09
N ALA A 77 11.51 1.57 22.35
CA ALA A 77 11.68 2.84 21.65
C ALA A 77 10.63 3.04 20.55
N LEU A 78 10.36 1.99 19.76
CA LEU A 78 9.34 2.05 18.72
C LEU A 78 7.93 2.07 19.34
N THR A 79 7.68 1.24 20.36
CA THR A 79 6.42 1.22 21.12
C THR A 79 6.09 2.57 21.77
N ALA A 80 7.11 3.32 22.22
CA ALA A 80 6.92 4.65 22.78
C ALA A 80 6.43 5.65 21.72
N ILE A 81 6.90 5.52 20.48
CA ILE A 81 6.48 6.33 19.34
C ILE A 81 5.08 5.91 18.88
N ASP A 82 4.91 4.61 18.58
CA ASP A 82 3.67 4.03 18.08
C ASP A 82 3.38 2.75 18.87
N ARG A 83 2.30 2.78 19.66
CA ARG A 83 1.97 1.72 20.62
C ARG A 83 1.33 0.48 19.97
N ASN A 84 1.19 0.44 18.65
CA ASN A 84 0.45 -0.56 17.91
C ASN A 84 0.65 -1.99 18.48
N PRO A 85 -0.37 -2.56 19.16
CA PRO A 85 -0.27 -3.89 19.78
C PRO A 85 -0.67 -5.01 18.80
N GLY A 86 -0.87 -4.68 17.52
CA GLY A 86 -1.34 -5.60 16.50
C GLY A 86 -0.39 -6.78 16.29
N ILE A 87 -0.99 -7.93 16.00
CA ILE A 87 -0.28 -9.17 15.68
C ILE A 87 -0.89 -9.66 14.36
N PRO A 88 -0.14 -9.62 13.24
CA PRO A 88 -0.59 -10.15 11.97
C PRO A 88 -1.09 -11.59 12.10
N THR A 89 -2.31 -11.86 11.66
CA THR A 89 -2.85 -13.21 11.56
C THR A 89 -3.65 -13.34 10.28
N GLU A 90 -3.91 -14.57 9.86
CA GLU A 90 -4.67 -14.83 8.65
C GLU A 90 -6.04 -14.14 8.68
N ASN A 91 -6.35 -13.40 7.62
CA ASN A 91 -7.67 -12.87 7.33
C ASN A 91 -7.91 -12.92 5.83
N ASN A 92 -9.03 -13.50 5.39
CA ASN A 92 -9.27 -13.71 3.96
C ASN A 92 -9.89 -12.47 3.31
N PHE A 93 -9.15 -11.87 2.37
CA PHE A 93 -9.68 -10.85 1.47
C PHE A 93 -9.91 -11.44 0.08
N SER A 94 -11.00 -11.03 -0.56
CA SER A 94 -11.35 -11.44 -1.92
C SER A 94 -12.11 -10.31 -2.61
N PHE A 95 -11.63 -9.91 -3.79
CA PHE A 95 -12.25 -8.87 -4.62
C PHE A 95 -12.57 -9.44 -6.00
N THR A 96 -13.84 -9.36 -6.39
CA THR A 96 -14.29 -9.68 -7.76
C THR A 96 -14.39 -8.40 -8.56
N LEU A 97 -13.44 -8.21 -9.46
CA LEU A 97 -13.20 -7.00 -10.24
C LEU A 97 -13.61 -7.22 -11.70
N GLN A 98 -13.92 -6.14 -12.42
CA GLN A 98 -14.03 -6.23 -13.88
C GLN A 98 -12.66 -6.54 -14.49
N LEU A 99 -12.62 -7.48 -15.44
CA LEU A 99 -11.39 -7.86 -16.14
C LEU A 99 -10.85 -6.70 -17.00
N ASN A 100 -11.78 -5.96 -17.61
CA ASN A 100 -11.52 -4.77 -18.41
C ASN A 100 -12.29 -3.58 -17.78
N PRO A 101 -11.77 -2.97 -16.71
CA PRO A 101 -12.39 -1.79 -16.10
C PRO A 101 -12.41 -0.62 -17.08
N THR A 102 -13.37 0.28 -16.89
CA THR A 102 -13.49 1.52 -17.65
C THR A 102 -13.39 2.70 -16.71
N GLU A 103 -12.79 3.80 -17.16
CA GLU A 103 -12.77 5.05 -16.41
C GLU A 103 -14.20 5.54 -16.14
N ALA A 104 -14.46 5.95 -14.90
CA ALA A 104 -15.70 6.60 -14.52
C ALA A 104 -15.70 8.05 -15.04
N ALA A 105 -16.90 8.63 -15.17
CA ALA A 105 -17.03 10.02 -15.61
C ALA A 105 -16.35 11.03 -14.66
N THR A 106 -16.27 10.68 -13.37
CA THR A 106 -15.62 11.48 -12.32
C THR A 106 -14.93 10.55 -11.32
N PRO A 107 -13.72 10.91 -10.83
CA PRO A 107 -13.07 10.17 -9.75
C PRO A 107 -13.89 10.07 -8.47
N SER A 108 -13.62 9.06 -7.65
CA SER A 108 -14.25 8.88 -6.34
C SER A 108 -13.23 8.64 -5.23
N CYS A 109 -13.60 8.98 -3.98
CA CYS A 109 -12.70 8.88 -2.83
C CYS A 109 -12.37 7.43 -2.47
N VAL A 110 -11.12 7.20 -2.07
CA VAL A 110 -10.71 5.98 -1.37
C VAL A 110 -11.20 5.94 0.08
N SER A 111 -11.48 4.74 0.60
CA SER A 111 -11.83 4.50 2.01
C SER A 111 -10.57 4.40 2.88
N LEU A 112 -10.72 4.37 4.22
CA LEU A 112 -9.60 4.13 5.15
C LEU A 112 -9.20 2.65 5.27
N GLY A 113 -10.03 1.73 4.75
CA GLY A 113 -9.77 0.29 4.80
C GLY A 113 -9.07 -0.21 3.54
N PRO A 114 -9.25 -1.49 3.18
CA PRO A 114 -8.69 -2.06 1.96
C PRO A 114 -9.14 -1.27 0.72
N ILE A 115 -8.18 -0.78 -0.06
CA ILE A 115 -8.38 -0.08 -1.34
C ILE A 115 -7.94 -0.92 -2.55
N GLY A 116 -7.18 -1.98 -2.30
CA GLY A 116 -6.67 -2.90 -3.31
C GLY A 116 -6.01 -4.12 -2.67
N LEU A 117 -5.58 -5.06 -3.50
CA LEU A 117 -4.88 -6.27 -3.08
C LEU A 117 -3.65 -6.48 -3.95
N THR A 118 -2.50 -6.69 -3.31
CA THR A 118 -1.25 -7.02 -4.00
C THR A 118 -1.27 -8.46 -4.52
N LEU A 119 -0.49 -8.73 -5.56
CA LEU A 119 -0.19 -10.10 -5.99
C LEU A 119 0.59 -10.89 -4.93
N ASN A 120 1.16 -10.20 -3.93
CA ASN A 120 1.83 -10.79 -2.79
C ASN A 120 0.88 -11.21 -1.64
N GLY A 121 -0.43 -10.99 -1.78
CA GLY A 121 -1.46 -11.49 -0.86
C GLY A 121 -1.88 -10.54 0.26
N VAL A 122 -1.26 -9.35 0.34
CA VAL A 122 -1.53 -8.33 1.37
C VAL A 122 -2.30 -7.14 0.77
N VAL A 123 -3.29 -6.64 1.50
CA VAL A 123 -4.11 -5.50 1.06
C VAL A 123 -3.35 -4.16 1.11
N PHE A 124 -3.71 -3.26 0.20
CA PHE A 124 -3.38 -1.85 0.30
C PHE A 124 -4.42 -1.11 1.13
N TYR A 125 -3.96 -0.21 1.99
CA TYR A 125 -4.80 0.77 2.67
C TYR A 125 -4.52 2.17 2.12
N ASN A 126 -5.39 3.10 2.46
CA ASN A 126 -5.26 4.52 2.14
C ASN A 126 -3.90 5.09 2.57
N ALA A 127 -3.33 6.05 1.85
CA ALA A 127 -2.12 6.76 2.28
C ALA A 127 -2.24 7.44 3.66
N VAL A 128 -3.47 7.68 4.14
CA VAL A 128 -3.71 8.28 5.45
C VAL A 128 -4.14 7.29 6.53
N ASP A 129 -3.71 7.58 7.76
CA ASP A 129 -4.09 6.85 8.97
C ASP A 129 -5.51 7.21 9.45
N GLY A 130 -5.96 6.58 10.54
CA GLY A 130 -7.27 6.86 11.13
C GLY A 130 -7.46 8.29 11.65
N ARG A 131 -6.38 9.04 11.86
CA ARG A 131 -6.37 10.46 12.24
C ARG A 131 -6.27 11.39 11.02
N GLY A 132 -6.08 10.85 9.82
CA GLY A 132 -5.94 11.60 8.57
C GLY A 132 -4.53 12.13 8.34
N ASN A 133 -3.53 11.60 9.04
CA ASN A 133 -2.13 11.92 8.77
C ASN A 133 -1.58 11.01 7.68
N ASP A 134 -0.50 11.41 7.01
CA ASP A 134 0.33 10.50 6.22
C ASP A 134 0.76 9.30 7.08
N ALA A 135 0.19 8.13 6.79
CA ALA A 135 0.38 6.91 7.57
C ALA A 135 1.83 6.44 7.52
N LEU A 136 2.45 6.48 6.34
CA LEU A 136 3.84 6.06 6.17
C LEU A 136 4.78 6.97 6.96
N ALA A 137 4.50 8.26 7.03
CA ALA A 137 5.29 9.19 7.82
C ALA A 137 5.06 9.01 9.34
N HIS A 138 3.81 8.82 9.78
CA HIS A 138 3.47 8.91 11.20
C HIS A 138 3.47 7.57 11.93
N GLU A 139 3.11 6.47 11.30
CA GLU A 139 3.00 5.14 11.90
C GLU A 139 4.31 4.36 11.76
N ILE A 140 4.58 3.46 12.70
CA ILE A 140 5.71 2.54 12.57
C ILE A 140 5.29 1.38 11.67
N VAL A 141 6.03 1.22 10.58
CA VAL A 141 5.93 0.07 9.67
C VAL A 141 7.18 -0.77 9.79
N ASP A 142 7.09 -2.03 9.41
CA ASP A 142 8.26 -2.90 9.40
C ASP A 142 9.17 -2.67 8.19
N VAL A 143 10.36 -3.26 8.25
CA VAL A 143 11.37 -3.21 7.18
C VAL A 143 10.88 -3.78 5.84
N TYR A 144 9.74 -4.45 5.82
CA TYR A 144 9.10 -5.00 4.63
C TYR A 144 7.89 -4.18 4.16
N GLY A 145 7.64 -3.04 4.80
CA GLY A 145 6.76 -1.96 4.36
C GLY A 145 5.34 -2.00 4.88
N GLY A 146 4.98 -2.96 5.75
CA GLY A 146 3.63 -3.07 6.27
C GLY A 146 3.53 -2.95 7.77
N HIS A 147 2.29 -2.88 8.26
CA HIS A 147 1.96 -2.94 9.68
C HIS A 147 0.53 -3.46 9.89
N PRO A 148 0.20 -4.00 11.08
CA PRO A 148 -1.12 -4.52 11.38
C PRO A 148 -2.07 -3.44 11.91
N ALA A 149 -3.31 -3.43 11.43
CA ALA A 149 -4.44 -2.90 12.17
C ALA A 149 -5.14 -4.07 12.88
N ARG A 150 -4.90 -4.23 14.18
CA ARG A 150 -5.28 -5.45 14.94
C ARG A 150 -4.60 -6.69 14.34
N SER A 151 -5.32 -7.49 13.58
CA SER A 151 -4.81 -8.67 12.86
C SER A 151 -4.43 -8.38 11.42
N ASP A 152 -4.93 -7.29 10.84
CA ASP A 152 -4.89 -7.07 9.40
C ASP A 152 -3.61 -6.35 9.03
N TYR A 153 -2.61 -7.10 8.60
CA TYR A 153 -1.39 -6.56 8.00
C TYR A 153 -1.70 -5.90 6.66
N HIS A 154 -1.15 -4.71 6.41
CA HIS A 154 -1.43 -3.95 5.19
C HIS A 154 -0.27 -3.04 4.81
N TYR A 155 -0.28 -2.59 3.55
CA TYR A 155 0.67 -1.58 3.06
C TYR A 155 -0.01 -0.25 2.78
N HIS A 156 0.71 0.84 3.04
CA HIS A 156 0.34 2.20 2.59
C HIS A 156 1.13 2.64 1.34
N PHE A 157 2.18 1.90 0.99
CA PHE A 157 3.07 2.15 -0.14
C PHE A 157 3.56 0.82 -0.72
N VAL A 158 4.22 0.85 -1.88
CA VAL A 158 4.83 -0.36 -2.44
C VAL A 158 6.28 -0.47 -1.94
N PRO A 159 6.64 -1.41 -1.05
CA PRO A 159 8.04 -1.57 -0.64
C PRO A 159 8.92 -2.00 -1.82
N TRP A 160 10.22 -1.67 -1.77
CA TRP A 160 11.19 -1.94 -2.84
C TRP A 160 11.16 -3.37 -3.38
N ARG A 161 10.90 -4.36 -2.51
CA ARG A 161 10.83 -5.78 -2.89
C ARG A 161 9.64 -6.10 -3.80
N LEU A 162 8.56 -5.32 -3.72
CA LEU A 162 7.38 -5.45 -4.57
C LEU A 162 7.50 -4.65 -5.87
N ASP A 163 8.33 -3.60 -5.91
CA ASP A 163 8.74 -2.94 -7.16
C ASP A 163 9.79 -3.77 -7.94
N GLY A 164 10.50 -4.68 -7.27
CA GLY A 164 11.48 -5.59 -7.87
C GLY A 164 10.89 -6.74 -8.71
N VAL A 165 9.58 -6.76 -8.97
CA VAL A 165 8.96 -7.71 -9.90
C VAL A 165 9.47 -7.50 -11.34
N PRO A 166 9.53 -8.54 -12.18
CA PRO A 166 10.01 -8.39 -13.56
C PRO A 166 9.30 -7.26 -14.31
N SER A 167 10.08 -6.33 -14.85
CA SER A 167 9.61 -5.26 -15.71
C SER A 167 8.98 -5.81 -16.99
N LEU A 168 8.11 -5.01 -17.59
CA LEU A 168 7.63 -5.23 -18.95
C LEU A 168 8.77 -5.01 -19.96
N GLU A 169 8.57 -5.44 -21.19
CA GLU A 169 9.59 -5.41 -22.25
C GLU A 169 10.11 -4.00 -22.56
N ASP A 170 9.27 -2.98 -22.38
CA ASP A 170 9.60 -1.57 -22.56
C ASP A 170 10.28 -0.93 -21.34
N GLY A 171 10.59 -1.71 -20.30
CA GLY A 171 11.22 -1.23 -19.06
C GLY A 171 10.25 -0.69 -18.01
N HIS A 172 8.95 -0.67 -18.31
CA HIS A 172 7.91 -0.33 -17.34
C HIS A 172 7.93 -1.32 -16.15
N SER A 173 7.70 -0.84 -14.92
CA SER A 173 7.63 -1.72 -13.74
C SER A 173 6.56 -2.79 -13.92
N GLY A 174 6.74 -3.96 -13.29
CA GLY A 174 5.74 -5.03 -13.35
C GLY A 174 4.48 -4.71 -12.56
N LEU A 175 3.44 -5.50 -12.78
CA LEU A 175 2.17 -5.42 -12.05
C LEU A 175 2.38 -5.81 -10.58
N VAL A 176 1.95 -4.96 -9.66
CA VAL A 176 2.06 -5.17 -8.20
C VAL A 176 0.76 -5.70 -7.61
N GLY A 177 -0.38 -5.31 -8.16
CA GLY A 177 -1.69 -5.70 -7.63
C GLY A 177 -2.86 -5.09 -8.41
N TYR A 178 -4.05 -5.23 -7.85
CA TYR A 178 -5.26 -4.61 -8.40
C TYR A 178 -5.97 -3.74 -7.35
N ILE A 179 -6.45 -2.60 -7.80
CA ILE A 179 -7.27 -1.69 -7.02
C ILE A 179 -8.74 -2.12 -7.09
N ARG A 180 -9.54 -1.77 -6.08
CA ARG A 180 -10.96 -2.17 -5.96
C ARG A 180 -11.87 -1.65 -7.08
N ASP A 181 -11.39 -0.75 -7.94
CA ASP A 181 -12.09 -0.33 -9.17
C ASP A 181 -11.70 -1.14 -10.42
N GLY A 182 -10.82 -2.13 -10.25
CA GLY A 182 -10.42 -3.11 -11.27
C GLY A 182 -9.13 -2.80 -11.99
N PHE A 183 -8.62 -1.57 -11.92
CA PHE A 183 -7.37 -1.20 -12.58
C PHE A 183 -6.16 -1.81 -11.88
N GLY A 184 -5.13 -2.15 -12.67
CA GLY A 184 -3.85 -2.58 -12.14
C GLY A 184 -3.08 -1.43 -11.50
N ILE A 185 -2.29 -1.75 -10.46
CA ILE A 185 -1.26 -0.87 -9.92
C ILE A 185 0.11 -1.48 -10.20
N TYR A 186 1.00 -0.66 -10.76
CA TYR A 186 2.35 -1.02 -11.17
C TYR A 186 3.37 -0.34 -10.26
N GLY A 187 4.62 -0.80 -10.35
CA GLY A 187 5.73 -0.22 -9.59
C GLY A 187 6.13 1.19 -10.05
N TYR A 188 7.34 1.62 -9.70
CA TYR A 188 7.77 3.02 -9.75
C TYR A 188 8.14 3.55 -11.13
N LYS A 189 8.29 2.67 -12.12
CA LYS A 189 8.83 3.03 -13.43
C LYS A 189 7.78 2.93 -14.53
N GLY A 190 7.73 3.94 -15.37
CA GLY A 190 7.00 3.93 -16.64
C GLY A 190 7.87 3.43 -17.80
N ILE A 191 7.40 3.68 -19.03
CA ILE A 191 8.09 3.32 -20.27
C ILE A 191 9.55 3.79 -20.25
N GLY A 192 10.45 2.91 -20.70
CA GLY A 192 11.90 3.14 -20.75
C GLY A 192 12.60 2.99 -19.40
N GLY A 193 11.91 2.51 -18.35
CA GLY A 193 12.46 2.41 -17.00
C GLY A 193 12.59 3.76 -16.30
N LYS A 194 11.88 4.78 -16.78
CA LYS A 194 11.85 6.11 -16.17
C LYS A 194 11.07 6.05 -14.85
N GLU A 195 11.72 6.40 -13.75
CA GLU A 195 11.05 6.58 -12.46
C GLU A 195 10.04 7.73 -12.57
N LEU A 196 8.81 7.48 -12.10
CA LEU A 196 7.70 8.42 -12.21
C LEU A 196 7.57 9.28 -10.95
N SER A 197 7.16 10.52 -11.18
CA SER A 197 6.79 11.50 -10.16
C SER A 197 5.32 11.88 -10.31
N ASN A 198 4.80 12.67 -9.37
CA ASN A 198 3.45 13.21 -9.43
C ASN A 198 3.21 14.06 -10.69
N ASP A 199 4.25 14.69 -11.25
CA ASP A 199 4.16 15.46 -12.49
C ASP A 199 3.90 14.58 -13.73
N ASP A 200 4.14 13.26 -13.63
CA ASP A 200 3.93 12.29 -14.69
C ASP A 200 2.54 11.59 -14.63
N LEU A 201 1.77 11.84 -13.56
CA LEU A 201 0.54 11.12 -13.22
C LEU A 201 -0.66 12.06 -13.07
N ASP A 202 -1.87 11.50 -13.15
CA ASP A 202 -3.12 12.22 -12.92
C ASP A 202 -3.44 12.39 -11.43
N GLU A 203 -4.57 13.04 -11.11
CA GLU A 203 -4.99 13.27 -9.72
C GLU A 203 -5.22 12.00 -8.90
N CYS A 204 -5.40 10.85 -9.55
CA CYS A 204 -5.60 9.55 -8.92
C CYS A 204 -4.33 8.70 -8.89
N HIS A 205 -3.18 9.25 -9.30
CA HIS A 205 -1.90 8.54 -9.42
C HIS A 205 -1.89 7.45 -10.51
N GLY A 206 -2.60 7.68 -11.60
CA GLY A 206 -2.51 6.84 -12.79
C GLY A 206 -2.24 7.62 -14.05
N HIS A 207 -2.06 6.89 -15.14
CA HIS A 207 -2.05 7.43 -16.49
C HIS A 207 -2.43 6.36 -17.50
N SER A 208 -2.49 6.73 -18.78
CA SER A 208 -2.84 5.82 -19.87
C SER A 208 -1.73 5.74 -20.90
N HIS A 209 -1.34 4.51 -21.26
CA HIS A 209 -0.55 4.27 -22.47
C HIS A 209 -0.85 2.89 -23.07
N THR A 210 -0.57 2.73 -24.37
CA THR A 210 -0.74 1.45 -25.07
C THR A 210 0.41 0.50 -24.73
N PRO A 211 0.16 -0.80 -24.48
CA PRO A 211 -1.11 -1.52 -24.64
C PRO A 211 -1.97 -1.64 -23.37
N ILE A 212 -1.51 -1.15 -22.22
CA ILE A 212 -2.15 -1.39 -20.91
C ILE A 212 -3.50 -0.64 -20.80
N GLY A 213 -3.59 0.55 -21.39
CA GLY A 213 -4.68 1.49 -21.12
C GLY A 213 -4.43 2.25 -19.82
N TYR A 214 -5.49 2.69 -19.14
CA TYR A 214 -5.36 3.35 -17.85
C TYR A 214 -4.88 2.37 -16.78
N HIS A 215 -3.92 2.78 -15.95
CA HIS A 215 -3.42 2.03 -14.81
C HIS A 215 -2.79 2.97 -13.79
N TYR A 216 -2.66 2.49 -12.56
CA TYR A 216 -2.03 3.22 -11.48
C TYR A 216 -0.54 2.92 -11.38
N HIS A 217 0.19 3.86 -10.80
CA HIS A 217 1.56 3.69 -10.38
C HIS A 217 1.69 3.89 -8.89
N ALA A 218 2.50 3.05 -8.26
CA ALA A 218 3.11 3.41 -7.02
C ALA A 218 4.25 4.41 -7.27
N THR A 219 4.51 5.29 -6.31
CA THR A 219 5.64 6.24 -6.35
C THR A 219 6.19 6.42 -4.93
N ILE A 220 7.35 7.09 -4.81
CA ILE A 220 7.90 7.49 -3.51
C ILE A 220 7.32 8.81 -2.99
N GLU A 221 6.49 9.47 -3.81
CA GLU A 221 5.81 10.72 -3.47
C GLU A 221 4.40 10.40 -2.96
N TYR A 222 3.94 11.12 -1.93
CA TYR A 222 2.57 10.98 -1.44
C TYR A 222 1.55 11.17 -2.59
N PRO A 223 0.46 10.38 -2.66
CA PRO A 223 -0.01 9.30 -1.76
C PRO A 223 0.64 7.92 -1.88
N TYR A 224 1.77 7.76 -2.57
CA TYR A 224 2.53 6.51 -2.74
C TYR A 224 1.85 5.38 -3.54
N THR A 225 0.53 5.33 -3.52
CA THR A 225 -0.33 4.45 -4.30
C THR A 225 -1.38 5.29 -5.01
N ILE A 226 -2.67 5.19 -4.66
CA ILE A 226 -3.75 5.94 -5.32
C ILE A 226 -4.31 7.05 -4.43
N GLY A 227 -4.64 8.19 -5.04
CA GLY A 227 -5.36 9.29 -4.39
C GLY A 227 -6.89 9.18 -4.47
N CYS A 228 -7.37 8.52 -5.53
CA CYS A 228 -8.78 8.28 -5.81
C CYS A 228 -8.97 7.05 -6.69
N TYR A 229 -10.20 6.55 -6.78
CA TYR A 229 -10.59 5.61 -7.83
C TYR A 229 -10.95 6.38 -9.09
N ARG A 230 -10.27 6.05 -10.19
CA ARG A 230 -10.57 6.45 -11.56
C ARG A 230 -11.70 5.60 -12.16
N GLY A 231 -11.84 4.34 -11.76
CA GLY A 231 -12.94 3.46 -12.15
C GLY A 231 -14.13 3.52 -11.18
N THR A 232 -15.03 2.54 -11.32
CA THR A 232 -16.13 2.35 -10.36
C THR A 232 -15.72 1.29 -9.33
N PRO A 233 -15.47 1.64 -8.06
CA PRO A 233 -15.08 0.68 -7.04
C PRO A 233 -16.21 -0.27 -6.65
N ILE A 234 -15.85 -1.49 -6.25
CA ILE A 234 -16.75 -2.45 -5.58
C ILE A 234 -16.87 -2.20 -4.08
#